data_AF-A0A381Q080-F1
#
_entry.id   AF-A0A381Q080-F1
#
_cell.length_a   1.000
_cell.length_b   1.000
_cell.length_c   1.000
_cell.angle_alpha   90.00
_cell.angle_beta   90.00
_cell.angle_gamma   90.00
#
_symmetry.space_group_name_H-M   'P 1'
#
loop_
_entity.id
_entity.type
_entity.pdbx_description
1 polymer ?
#
loop_
_entity_poly.entity_id
_entity_poly.type
_entity_poly.pdbx_seq_one_letter_code
_entity_poly.pdbx_strand_id
1 'polypeptide(L)'
;MQIACENTEMRPYLLMPRSSISNTPLRQCNSVGLIDIGYRGEIMAAVDNIKNEPYTIESGQRLFQLVAMDGSPIHFELVDKLTETDRGQGGFGSTGK
;
A
#
# COMPACT_ATOMS: atom_id res chain seq x y z
N MET A 1 -4.17 4.93 11.20
CA MET A 1 -5.44 4.53 10.56
C MET A 1 -5.10 3.27 9.80
N GLN A 2 -5.59 2.11 10.23
CA GLN A 2 -5.29 0.84 9.56
C GLN A 2 -6.26 0.70 8.39
N ILE A 3 -5.77 0.80 7.15
CA ILE A 3 -6.61 0.70 5.96
C ILE A 3 -6.34 -0.67 5.33
N ALA A 4 -7.21 -1.63 5.65
CA ALA A 4 -7.31 -2.87 4.90
C ALA A 4 -8.19 -2.66 3.67
N CYS A 5 -7.88 -3.33 2.55
CA CYS A 5 -8.63 -3.21 1.32
C CYS A 5 -9.28 -4.52 0.90
N GLU A 6 -10.50 -4.43 0.38
CA GLU A 6 -11.12 -5.48 -0.42
C GLU A 6 -11.21 -5.00 -1.86
N ASN A 7 -10.57 -5.73 -2.76
CA ASN A 7 -10.60 -5.41 -4.17
C ASN A 7 -11.80 -6.09 -4.84
N THR A 8 -12.76 -5.28 -5.29
CA THR A 8 -13.98 -5.72 -5.99
C THR A 8 -13.85 -5.69 -7.51
N GLU A 9 -12.87 -4.94 -8.05
CA GLU A 9 -12.67 -4.75 -9.49
C GLU A 9 -11.85 -5.88 -10.12
N MET A 10 -11.34 -6.82 -9.32
CA MET A 10 -10.54 -7.97 -9.77
C MET A 10 -9.29 -7.56 -10.56
N ARG A 11 -8.67 -6.42 -10.22
CA ARG A 11 -7.48 -5.86 -10.90
C ARG A 11 -6.37 -5.52 -9.91
N PRO A 12 -5.09 -5.83 -10.17
CA PRO A 12 -4.02 -5.42 -9.26
C PRO A 12 -3.81 -3.90 -9.29
N TYR A 13 -3.27 -3.36 -8.20
CA TYR A 13 -2.89 -1.95 -8.09
C TYR A 13 -1.41 -1.79 -7.77
N LEU A 14 -0.86 -0.61 -8.08
CA LEU A 14 0.52 -0.24 -7.76
C LEU A 14 0.54 0.78 -6.64
N LEU A 15 1.24 0.47 -5.55
CA LEU A 15 1.63 1.42 -4.52
C LEU A 15 2.96 2.06 -4.94
N MET A 16 2.89 3.34 -5.29
CA MET A 16 4.03 4.11 -5.79
C MET A 16 4.35 5.28 -4.88
N PRO A 17 5.63 5.69 -4.79
CA PRO A 17 5.98 6.93 -4.14
C PRO A 17 5.39 8.14 -4.89
N ARG A 18 5.01 9.18 -4.17
CA ARG A 18 4.73 10.48 -4.79
C ARG A 18 6.03 11.13 -5.21
N SER A 19 6.02 11.94 -6.26
CA SER A 19 7.22 12.66 -6.71
C SER A 19 7.88 13.47 -5.59
N SER A 20 7.09 14.05 -4.68
CA SER A 20 7.57 14.81 -3.52
C SER A 20 8.35 13.98 -2.50
N ILE A 21 8.33 12.64 -2.56
CA ILE A 21 9.13 11.80 -1.67
C ILE A 21 10.64 12.08 -1.85
N SER A 22 11.06 12.54 -3.04
CA SER A 22 12.46 12.89 -3.33
C SER A 22 12.97 14.07 -2.51
N ASN A 23 12.07 14.88 -1.93
CA ASN A 23 12.41 15.94 -0.98
C ASN A 23 12.63 15.41 0.44
N THR A 24 12.42 14.11 0.66
CA THR A 24 12.61 13.41 1.93
C THR A 24 13.80 12.46 1.78
N PRO A 25 14.35 11.92 2.88
CA PRO A 25 15.38 10.89 2.80
C PRO A 25 14.79 9.49 2.64
N LEU A 26 13.48 9.35 2.41
CA LEU A 26 12.81 8.06 2.29
C LEU A 26 12.88 7.53 0.86
N ARG A 27 13.10 6.22 0.73
CA ARG A 27 13.01 5.47 -0.52
C ARG A 27 12.16 4.23 -0.31
N GLN A 28 11.22 3.97 -1.22
CA GLN A 28 10.49 2.70 -1.22
C GLN A 28 11.44 1.54 -1.56
N CYS A 29 11.63 0.62 -0.61
CA CYS A 29 12.71 -0.37 -0.69
C CYS A 29 12.42 -1.46 -1.74
N ASN A 30 11.15 -1.80 -1.95
CA ASN A 30 10.70 -2.74 -2.99
C ASN A 30 10.44 -2.09 -4.35
N SER A 31 10.92 -0.85 -4.57
CA SER A 31 10.70 -0.03 -5.78
C SER A 31 9.22 0.32 -6.02
N VAL A 32 8.40 -0.65 -6.43
CA VAL A 32 6.96 -0.50 -6.63
C VAL A 32 6.26 -1.61 -5.85
N GLY A 33 5.28 -1.25 -5.04
CA GLY A 33 4.48 -2.23 -4.31
C GLY A 33 3.37 -2.75 -5.22
N LEU A 34 3.40 -4.03 -5.56
CA LEU A 34 2.28 -4.68 -6.23
C LEU A 34 1.25 -5.10 -5.17
N ILE A 35 0.02 -4.62 -5.31
CA ILE A 35 -1.11 -5.04 -4.48
C ILE A 35 -1.91 -6.08 -5.28
N ASP A 36 -1.82 -7.34 -4.86
CA ASP A 36 -2.50 -8.45 -5.51
C ASP A 36 -4.03 -8.34 -5.40
N ILE A 37 -4.73 -8.91 -6.39
CA ILE A 37 -6.21 -8.93 -6.45
C ILE A 37 -6.83 -9.52 -5.17
N GLY A 38 -6.23 -10.60 -4.64
CA GLY A 38 -6.70 -11.30 -3.45
C GLY A 38 -6.20 -10.70 -2.13
N TYR A 39 -5.43 -9.60 -2.16
CA TYR A 39 -4.91 -9.01 -0.93
C TYR A 39 -6.04 -8.41 -0.10
N ARG A 40 -6.04 -8.71 1.20
CA ARG A 40 -7.03 -8.26 2.20
C ARG A 40 -6.38 -7.62 3.44
N GLY A 41 -5.05 -7.48 3.41
CA GLY A 41 -4.28 -6.91 4.52
C GLY A 41 -4.27 -5.39 4.50
N GLU A 42 -3.64 -4.81 5.52
CA GLU A 42 -3.35 -3.38 5.56
C GLU A 42 -2.38 -3.00 4.44
N ILE A 43 -2.72 -1.96 3.68
CA ILE A 43 -1.80 -1.45 2.65
C ILE A 43 -0.63 -0.75 3.34
N MET A 44 0.56 -1.31 3.18
CA MET A 44 1.79 -0.79 3.78
C MET A 44 2.83 -0.45 2.73
N ALA A 45 3.55 0.66 2.94
CA ALA A 45 4.74 1.02 2.18
C ALA A 45 5.99 0.65 2.99
N ALA A 46 6.87 -0.18 2.43
CA ALA A 46 8.15 -0.48 3.03
C ALA A 46 9.19 0.56 2.55
N VAL A 47 9.86 1.22 3.50
CA VAL A 47 10.78 2.32 3.21
C VAL A 47 12.11 2.16 3.92
N ASP A 48 13.17 2.57 3.24
CA ASP A 48 14.48 2.83 3.84
C ASP A 48 14.65 4.33 4.04
N ASN A 49 15.37 4.72 5.09
CA ASN A 49 16.01 6.02 5.15
C ASN A 49 17.37 5.92 4.46
N ILE A 50 17.54 6.61 3.32
CA ILE A 50 18.76 6.57 2.50
C ILE A 50 19.77 7.66 2.85
N LYS A 51 19.53 8.42 3.93
CA LYS A 51 20.46 9.41 4.46
C LYS A 51 20.81 9.12 5.92
N ASN A 52 21.77 9.87 6.45
CA ASN A 52 22.27 9.67 7.82
C ASN A 52 21.52 10.51 8.85
N GLU A 53 20.59 11.37 8.42
CA GLU A 53 19.78 12.19 9.32
C GLU A 53 18.47 11.46 9.68
N PRO A 54 18.01 11.53 10.94
CA PRO A 54 16.71 11.02 11.32
C PRO A 54 15.59 11.78 10.59
N TYR A 55 14.52 11.08 10.26
CA TYR A 55 13.35 11.66 9.61
C TYR A 55 12.08 11.21 10.32
N THR A 56 11.24 12.18 10.69
CA THR A 56 9.96 11.92 11.35
C THR A 56 8.84 12.01 10.32
N ILE A 57 8.00 10.98 10.26
CA ILE A 57 6.79 10.97 9.42
C ILE A 57 5.62 11.40 10.29
N GLU A 58 4.92 12.45 9.88
CA GLU A 58 3.74 12.93 10.59
C GLU A 58 2.47 12.22 10.12
N SER A 59 1.52 12.03 11.04
CA SER A 59 0.22 11.45 10.69
C SER A 59 -0.50 12.33 9.67
N GLY A 60 -1.03 11.72 8.60
CA GLY A 60 -1.65 12.43 7.48
C GLY A 60 -0.66 12.94 6.42
N GLN A 61 0.65 12.74 6.61
CA GLN A 61 1.63 13.06 5.57
C GLN A 61 1.45 12.13 4.35
N ARG A 62 1.22 12.74 3.19
CA ARG A 62 0.99 12.01 1.94
C ARG A 62 2.31 11.72 1.23
N LEU A 63 2.84 10.51 1.40
CA LEU A 63 4.12 10.07 0.80
C LEU A 63 3.95 9.11 -0.39
N PHE A 64 2.86 8.34 -0.42
CA PHE A 64 2.57 7.32 -1.41
C PHE A 64 1.23 7.56 -2.10
N GLN A 65 0.99 6.85 -3.18
CA GLN A 65 -0.24 6.85 -3.96
C GLN A 65 -0.52 5.46 -4.51
N LEU A 66 -1.80 5.11 -4.62
CA LEU A 66 -2.24 3.94 -5.39
C LEU A 66 -2.48 4.36 -6.84
N VAL A 67 -2.07 3.51 -7.77
CA VAL A 67 -2.18 3.73 -9.21
C VAL A 67 -2.76 2.46 -9.85
N ALA A 68 -3.81 2.62 -10.66
CA ALA A 68 -4.31 1.53 -11.49
C ALA A 68 -3.32 1.23 -12.62
N MET A 69 -3.19 -0.05 -13.00
CA MET A 69 -2.25 -0.46 -14.05
C MET A 69 -2.47 0.24 -15.40
N ASP A 70 -3.72 0.60 -15.70
CA ASP A 70 -4.12 1.31 -16.93
C ASP A 70 -4.23 2.84 -16.73
N GLY A 71 -3.88 3.35 -15.54
CA GLY A 71 -3.99 4.76 -15.19
C GLY A 71 -5.41 5.26 -14.98
N SER A 72 -6.41 4.38 -14.94
CA SER A 72 -7.80 4.76 -14.64
C SER A 72 -7.96 5.26 -13.19
N PRO A 73 -9.00 6.07 -12.90
CA PRO A 73 -9.34 6.44 -11.53
C PRO A 73 -9.64 5.21 -10.68
N ILE A 74 -9.17 5.24 -9.43
CA ILE A 74 -9.51 4.22 -8.43
C ILE A 74 -10.73 4.71 -7.65
N HIS A 75 -11.78 3.89 -7.62
CA HIS A 75 -12.95 4.12 -6.81
C HIS A 75 -12.89 3.26 -5.54
N PHE A 76 -13.25 3.85 -4.40
CA PHE A 76 -13.26 3.13 -3.12
C PHE A 76 -14.45 3.57 -2.28
N GLU A 77 -14.90 2.64 -1.44
CA GLU A 77 -15.93 2.86 -0.43
C GLU A 77 -15.34 2.54 0.94
N LEU A 78 -15.58 3.42 1.91
CA LEU A 78 -15.19 3.17 3.29
C LEU A 78 -16.27 2.34 3.96
N VAL A 79 -15.89 1.18 4.48
CA VAL A 79 -16.77 0.26 5.18
C VAL A 79 -16.22 -0.06 6.56
N ASP A 80 -17.10 -0.36 7.51
CA ASP A 80 -16.68 -0.73 8.87
C ASP A 80 -15.99 -2.10 8.91
N LYS A 81 -16.36 -3.01 7.99
CA LYS A 81 -15.83 -4.38 7.90
C LYS A 81 -15.79 -4.87 6.45
N LEU A 82 -14.73 -5.59 6.10
CA LEU A 82 -14.61 -6.31 4.82
C LEU A 82 -15.44 -7.60 4.84
N THR A 83 -15.70 -8.19 3.67
CA THR A 83 -16.41 -9.47 3.59
C THR A 83 -15.56 -10.64 4.10
N GLU A 84 -16.24 -11.67 4.63
CA GLU A 84 -15.57 -12.90 5.06
C GLU A 84 -15.10 -13.71 3.85
N THR A 85 -13.90 -14.28 3.94
CA THR A 85 -13.36 -15.19 2.92
C THR A 85 -12.78 -16.43 3.58
N ASP A 86 -12.78 -17.55 2.87
CA ASP A 86 -12.23 -18.83 3.35
C ASP A 86 -10.74 -18.76 3.75
N ARG A 87 -10.01 -17.70 3.33
CA ARG A 87 -8.57 -17.50 3.54
C ARG A 87 -8.22 -16.65 4.78
N GLY A 88 -9.20 -15.99 5.43
CA GLY A 88 -8.99 -15.22 6.67
C GLY A 88 -8.09 -13.97 6.54
N GLN A 89 -7.45 -13.54 7.64
CA GLN A 89 -6.66 -12.29 7.77
C GLN A 89 -5.15 -12.40 7.39
N GLY A 90 -4.71 -13.50 6.76
CA GLY A 90 -3.28 -13.75 6.56
C GLY A 90 -2.62 -12.92 5.46
N GLY A 91 -2.04 -11.76 5.79
CA GLY A 91 -1.13 -10.98 4.94
C GLY A 91 0.35 -11.19 5.29
N PHE A 92 1.27 -10.82 4.38
CA PHE A 92 2.74 -10.93 4.51
C PHE A 92 3.29 -12.35 4.75
N GLY A 93 3.58 -13.08 3.67
CA GLY A 93 4.35 -14.34 3.77
C GLY A 93 3.58 -15.58 4.26
N SER A 94 2.26 -15.51 4.34
CA SER A 94 1.38 -16.62 4.77
C SER A 94 1.32 -17.82 3.80
N THR A 95 1.99 -17.75 2.65
CA THR A 95 2.10 -18.83 1.66
C THR A 95 3.48 -19.45 1.55
N GLY A 96 4.47 -18.99 2.34
CA GLY A 96 5.87 -19.38 2.17
C GLY A 96 6.43 -20.16 3.35
N LYS A 97 6.68 -21.46 3.12
CA LYS A 97 7.98 -22.04 3.45
C LYS A 97 8.96 -21.64 2.35
#